data_AF-A0A3C1FS45-F1
#
_entry.id   AF-A0A3C1FS45-F1
#
_cell.length_a   1.000
_cell.length_b   1.000
_cell.length_c   1.000
_cell.angle_alpha   90.00
_cell.angle_beta   90.00
_cell.angle_gamma   90.00
#
_symmetry.space_group_name_H-M   'P 1'
#
loop_
_entity.id
_entity.type
_entity.pdbx_description
1 polymer ?
#
loop_
_entity_poly.entity_id
_entity_poly.type
_entity_poly.pdbx_seq_one_letter_code
_entity_poly.pdbx_strand_id
1 'polypeptide(L)'
;LIGNTLCGLLMAIIGWFDGYAYVELWFAGVVAANSLSLSTVYFFKNRIGPYKSPFIWRWSFCLTNIIGGAAQGAGAFLFLSPELQFCALLYLFTLGGLMVGTTPVGIFMPAYFAFIGGLLTVFWAASLTVLSDQIAIILVFTALYAAVTTKVAMSIGQTVRKSLELAATNQALAHKLIDANQVLNKARTNAENADRAKSEFLANISHELRTPLNAILGFSDVLKQQLWGAIGDPRYTEYAADIHDSGQHLLSLINQLLDISQADAGKLQLVEEEIDIAPLVEDACHLLREVAQSQQVSLSLSLGSDLPPLLADPMRVKQIML
;
A
#
# COMPACT_ATOMS: atom_id res chain seq x y z
N LEU A 1 4.82 -6.06 -34.73
CA LEU A 1 6.15 -6.16 -35.36
C LEU A 1 6.61 -7.62 -35.42
N ILE A 2 6.94 -8.25 -34.28
CA ILE A 2 7.45 -9.64 -34.25
C ILE A 2 6.45 -10.66 -34.86
N GLY A 3 5.17 -10.54 -34.54
CA GLY A 3 4.13 -11.41 -35.13
C GLY A 3 4.03 -11.31 -36.66
N ASN A 4 4.22 -10.11 -37.23
CA ASN A 4 4.18 -9.91 -38.68
C ASN A 4 5.42 -10.51 -39.36
N THR A 5 6.59 -10.37 -38.74
CA THR A 5 7.84 -10.98 -39.21
C THR A 5 7.75 -12.50 -39.20
N LEU A 6 7.21 -13.10 -38.13
CA LEU A 6 7.00 -14.54 -38.01
C LEU A 6 5.98 -15.07 -39.03
N CYS A 7 4.87 -14.36 -39.22
CA CYS A 7 3.86 -14.74 -40.20
C CYS A 7 4.41 -14.71 -41.63
N GLY A 8 5.19 -13.67 -41.98
CA GLY A 8 5.86 -13.58 -43.28
C GLY A 8 6.90 -14.68 -43.50
N LEU A 9 7.69 -15.02 -42.48
CA LEU A 9 8.66 -16.13 -42.52
C LEU A 9 7.98 -17.49 -42.69
N LEU A 10 6.88 -17.73 -41.95
CA LEU A 10 6.11 -18.97 -42.06
C LEU A 10 5.52 -19.15 -43.46
N MET A 11 4.96 -18.08 -44.05
CA MET A 11 4.43 -18.12 -45.41
C MET A 11 5.52 -18.37 -46.47
N ALA A 12 6.72 -17.82 -46.29
CA ALA A 12 7.86 -18.06 -47.18
C ALA A 12 8.40 -19.50 -47.08
N ILE A 13 8.35 -20.12 -45.89
CA ILE A 13 8.84 -21.49 -45.66
C ILE A 13 7.85 -22.55 -46.17
N ILE A 14 6.55 -22.29 -46.10
CA ILE A 14 5.50 -23.26 -46.47
C ILE A 14 5.39 -23.49 -47.99
N GLY A 15 6.08 -22.69 -48.82
CA GLY A 15 6.20 -22.97 -50.26
C GLY A 15 4.84 -23.06 -50.98
N TRP A 16 3.88 -22.22 -50.61
CA TRP A 16 2.51 -22.28 -51.15
C TRP A 16 2.36 -21.65 -52.54
N PHE A 17 3.47 -21.20 -53.14
CA PHE A 17 3.51 -20.34 -54.32
C PHE A 17 4.46 -20.86 -55.40
N ASP A 18 4.48 -22.17 -55.67
CA ASP A 18 5.19 -22.72 -56.83
C ASP A 18 4.74 -21.95 -58.10
N GLY A 19 5.65 -21.12 -58.64
CA GLY A 19 5.42 -20.29 -59.83
C GLY A 19 5.20 -18.78 -59.60
N TYR A 20 5.15 -18.26 -58.37
CA TYR A 20 4.82 -16.85 -58.10
C TYR A 20 5.96 -16.06 -57.41
N ALA A 21 7.11 -15.93 -58.08
CA ALA A 21 8.32 -15.24 -57.58
C ALA A 21 8.08 -13.78 -57.08
N TYR A 22 7.06 -13.10 -57.61
CA TYR A 22 6.68 -11.74 -57.23
C TYR A 22 6.00 -11.66 -55.85
N VAL A 23 5.32 -12.72 -55.40
CA VAL A 23 4.73 -12.78 -54.05
C VAL A 23 5.81 -12.97 -52.99
N GLU A 24 6.79 -13.84 -53.26
CA GLU A 24 7.95 -14.05 -52.38
C GLU A 24 8.79 -12.78 -52.20
N LEU A 25 9.04 -12.07 -53.31
CA LEU A 25 9.75 -10.79 -53.29
C LEU A 25 9.02 -9.73 -52.45
N TRP A 26 7.68 -9.68 -52.53
CA TRP A 26 6.87 -8.77 -51.72
C TRP A 26 6.95 -9.10 -50.22
N PHE A 27 6.82 -10.37 -49.84
CA PHE A 27 6.96 -10.80 -48.44
C PHE A 27 8.36 -10.49 -47.89
N ALA A 28 9.41 -10.76 -48.67
CA ALA A 28 10.77 -10.39 -48.31
C ALA A 28 10.92 -8.88 -48.06
N GLY A 29 10.29 -8.05 -48.90
CA GLY A 29 10.23 -6.60 -48.72
C GLY A 29 9.51 -6.17 -47.42
N VAL A 30 8.37 -6.79 -47.12
CA VAL A 30 7.61 -6.52 -45.87
C VAL A 30 8.42 -6.94 -44.63
N VAL A 31 9.08 -8.09 -44.67
CA VAL A 31 9.95 -8.57 -43.58
C VAL A 31 11.15 -7.63 -43.37
N ALA A 32 11.81 -7.20 -44.45
CA ALA A 32 12.92 -6.26 -44.38
C ALA A 32 12.50 -4.92 -43.77
N ALA A 33 11.35 -4.38 -44.19
CA ALA A 33 10.83 -3.11 -43.68
C ALA A 33 10.47 -3.18 -42.19
N ASN A 34 9.81 -4.27 -41.74
CA ASN A 34 9.50 -4.47 -40.32
C ASN A 34 10.77 -4.69 -39.48
N SER A 35 11.77 -5.38 -40.03
CA SER A 35 13.06 -5.62 -39.35
C SER A 35 13.85 -4.33 -39.18
N LEU A 36 13.75 -3.40 -40.15
CA LEU A 36 14.33 -2.06 -40.05
C LEU A 36 13.70 -1.27 -38.89
N SER A 37 12.36 -1.25 -38.80
CA SER A 37 11.66 -0.60 -37.68
C SER A 37 12.02 -1.21 -36.32
N LEU A 38 12.12 -2.55 -36.24
CA LEU A 38 12.53 -3.24 -35.01
C LEU A 38 13.97 -2.90 -34.63
N SER A 39 14.87 -2.83 -35.61
CA SER A 39 16.27 -2.45 -35.41
C SER A 39 16.38 -1.02 -34.87
N THR A 40 15.61 -0.06 -35.40
CA THR A 40 15.59 1.32 -34.88
C THR A 40 15.15 1.38 -33.42
N VAL A 41 14.16 0.58 -33.01
CA VAL A 41 13.72 0.48 -31.60
C VAL A 41 14.80 -0.18 -30.73
N TYR A 42 15.40 -1.27 -31.21
CA TYR A 42 16.45 -1.99 -30.50
C TYR A 42 17.70 -1.11 -30.29
N PHE A 43 18.17 -0.43 -31.34
CA PHE A 43 19.29 0.50 -31.25
C PHE A 43 18.99 1.66 -30.31
N PHE A 44 17.76 2.17 -30.29
CA PHE A 44 17.38 3.22 -29.34
C PHE A 44 17.44 2.71 -27.90
N LYS A 45 16.84 1.55 -27.61
CA LYS A 45 16.82 0.95 -26.27
C LYS A 45 18.23 0.65 -25.75
N ASN A 46 19.14 0.21 -26.62
CA ASN A 46 20.44 -0.33 -26.21
C ASN A 46 21.64 0.62 -26.39
N ARG A 47 21.59 1.61 -27.29
CA ARG A 47 22.74 2.53 -27.55
C ARG A 47 22.51 3.97 -27.10
N ILE A 48 21.27 4.40 -26.86
CA ILE A 48 20.97 5.80 -26.58
C ILE A 48 20.55 5.91 -25.11
N GLY A 49 21.49 6.37 -24.27
CA GLY A 49 21.17 6.80 -22.91
C GLY A 49 20.20 8.00 -22.88
N PRO A 50 19.72 8.41 -21.71
CA PRO A 50 18.59 9.34 -21.52
C PRO A 50 18.74 10.77 -22.10
N TYR A 51 19.83 11.10 -22.80
CA TYR A 51 20.26 12.47 -23.13
C TYR A 51 20.53 12.77 -24.62
N LYS A 52 19.93 12.05 -25.58
CA LYS A 52 19.87 12.54 -26.98
C LYS A 52 18.47 12.96 -27.38
N SER A 53 18.39 14.01 -28.21
CA SER A 53 17.13 14.70 -28.51
C SER A 53 16.06 13.72 -29.01
N PRO A 54 14.90 13.63 -28.33
CA PRO A 54 13.79 12.77 -28.74
C PRO A 54 13.31 13.03 -30.17
N PHE A 55 13.64 14.22 -30.71
CA PHE A 55 13.24 14.67 -32.03
C PHE A 55 13.79 13.79 -33.16
N ILE A 56 15.11 13.52 -33.19
CA ILE A 56 15.74 12.76 -34.27
C ILE A 56 15.19 11.33 -34.30
N TRP A 57 15.05 10.71 -33.13
CA TRP A 57 14.49 9.37 -33.02
C TRP A 57 13.04 9.30 -33.50
N ARG A 58 12.20 10.29 -33.13
CA ARG A 58 10.80 10.34 -33.57
C ARG A 58 10.71 10.37 -35.10
N TRP A 59 11.55 11.17 -35.75
CA TRP A 59 11.58 11.25 -37.21
C TRP A 59 12.10 9.99 -37.87
N SER A 60 13.20 9.42 -37.38
CA SER A 60 13.72 8.14 -37.88
C SER A 60 12.69 7.03 -37.73
N PHE A 61 12.01 6.95 -36.59
CA PHE A 61 10.96 5.96 -36.35
C PHE A 61 9.77 6.16 -37.29
N CYS A 62 9.29 7.39 -37.48
CA CYS A 62 8.25 7.70 -38.46
C CYS A 62 8.67 7.30 -39.88
N LEU A 63 9.91 7.57 -40.28
CA LEU A 63 10.42 7.23 -41.61
C LEU A 63 10.42 5.72 -41.86
N THR A 64 10.89 4.93 -40.88
CA THR A 64 10.83 3.46 -41.02
C THR A 64 9.39 2.93 -41.11
N ASN A 65 8.44 3.60 -40.44
CA ASN A 65 7.03 3.25 -40.50
C ASN A 65 6.40 3.65 -41.85
N ILE A 66 6.81 4.74 -42.48
CA ILE A 66 6.41 5.09 -43.86
C ILE A 66 6.87 3.99 -44.82
N ILE A 67 8.14 3.56 -44.71
CA ILE A 67 8.70 2.48 -45.52
C ILE A 67 7.93 1.17 -45.29
N GLY A 68 7.62 0.85 -44.03
CA GLY A 68 6.79 -0.30 -43.66
C GLY A 68 5.39 -0.24 -44.26
N GLY A 69 4.74 0.93 -44.20
CA GLY A 69 3.44 1.16 -44.82
C GLY A 69 3.50 1.00 -46.34
N ALA A 70 4.47 1.63 -46.99
CA ALA A 70 4.65 1.56 -48.44
C ALA A 70 4.95 0.13 -48.93
N ALA A 71 5.81 -0.62 -48.23
CA ALA A 71 6.11 -2.01 -48.54
C ALA A 71 4.87 -2.90 -48.44
N GLN A 72 4.02 -2.67 -47.43
CA GLN A 72 2.74 -3.38 -47.33
C GLN A 72 1.75 -2.95 -48.41
N GLY A 73 1.70 -1.66 -48.73
CA GLY A 73 0.83 -1.10 -49.77
C GLY A 73 1.19 -1.58 -51.17
N ALA A 74 2.47 -1.90 -51.43
CA ALA A 74 2.94 -2.45 -52.70
C ALA A 74 2.30 -3.80 -53.05
N GLY A 75 1.73 -4.50 -52.06
CA GLY A 75 0.94 -5.71 -52.28
C GLY A 75 -0.26 -5.45 -53.20
N ALA A 76 -0.76 -4.20 -53.25
CA ALA A 76 -1.82 -3.75 -54.15
C ALA A 76 -1.53 -4.05 -55.65
N PHE A 77 -0.26 -4.02 -56.07
CA PHE A 77 0.12 -4.30 -57.46
C PHE A 77 0.03 -5.80 -57.80
N LEU A 78 0.15 -6.69 -56.82
CA LEU A 78 -0.03 -8.14 -57.02
C LEU A 78 -1.48 -8.50 -57.37
N PHE A 79 -2.45 -7.63 -57.02
CA PHE A 79 -3.87 -7.81 -57.34
C PHE A 79 -4.23 -7.46 -58.79
N LEU A 80 -3.33 -6.81 -59.54
CA LEU A 80 -3.55 -6.42 -60.94
C LEU A 80 -3.41 -7.60 -61.90
N SER A 81 -2.89 -8.75 -61.42
CA SER A 81 -2.68 -9.96 -62.20
C SER A 81 -3.99 -10.77 -62.33
N PRO A 82 -4.53 -10.99 -63.55
CA PRO A 82 -5.80 -11.70 -63.77
C PRO A 82 -5.84 -13.14 -63.23
N GLU A 83 -4.68 -13.78 -63.09
CA GLU A 83 -4.53 -15.17 -62.63
C GLU A 83 -4.78 -15.36 -61.12
N LEU A 84 -4.76 -14.27 -60.33
CA LEU A 84 -4.79 -14.32 -58.85
C LEU A 84 -6.14 -13.91 -58.23
N GLN A 85 -7.19 -13.72 -59.04
CA GLN A 85 -8.47 -13.09 -58.63
C GLN A 85 -9.25 -13.86 -57.54
N PHE A 86 -9.10 -15.19 -57.42
CA PHE A 86 -9.81 -16.00 -56.42
C PHE A 86 -9.18 -15.93 -55.00
N CYS A 87 -7.94 -15.44 -54.86
CA CYS A 87 -7.25 -15.26 -53.58
C CYS A 87 -7.58 -13.94 -52.86
N ALA A 88 -8.40 -13.06 -53.46
CA ALA A 88 -8.62 -11.70 -53.01
C ALA A 88 -9.24 -11.57 -51.60
N LEU A 89 -10.17 -12.46 -51.22
CA LEU A 89 -10.80 -12.45 -49.89
C LEU A 89 -9.89 -12.97 -48.78
N LEU A 90 -9.04 -13.96 -49.07
CA LEU A 90 -8.04 -14.48 -48.12
C LEU A 90 -6.90 -13.46 -47.91
N TYR A 91 -6.55 -12.70 -48.96
CA TYR A 91 -5.52 -11.66 -48.93
C TYR A 91 -5.99 -10.35 -48.24
N LEU A 92 -7.27 -9.98 -48.40
CA LEU A 92 -7.92 -8.94 -47.58
C LEU A 92 -7.98 -9.35 -46.10
N PHE A 93 -8.16 -10.64 -45.80
CA PHE A 93 -8.16 -11.17 -44.44
C PHE A 93 -6.75 -11.19 -43.82
N THR A 94 -5.68 -11.45 -44.60
CA THR A 94 -4.28 -11.34 -44.12
C THR A 94 -3.80 -9.89 -44.01
N LEU A 95 -4.21 -8.98 -44.92
CA LEU A 95 -4.00 -7.53 -44.77
C LEU A 95 -4.71 -6.97 -43.52
N GLY A 96 -5.94 -7.41 -43.26
CA GLY A 96 -6.67 -7.09 -42.03
C GLY A 96 -6.04 -7.70 -40.77
N GLY A 97 -5.57 -8.95 -40.85
CA GLY A 97 -4.93 -9.67 -39.74
C GLY A 97 -3.53 -9.17 -39.37
N LEU A 98 -2.74 -8.70 -40.34
CA LEU A 98 -1.38 -8.16 -40.10
C LEU A 98 -1.39 -6.74 -39.51
N MET A 99 -2.51 -6.01 -39.62
CA MET A 99 -2.69 -4.69 -38.97
C MET A 99 -2.87 -4.80 -37.45
N VAL A 100 -3.26 -5.97 -36.96
CA VAL A 100 -3.23 -6.32 -35.53
C VAL A 100 -1.77 -6.34 -34.99
N GLY A 101 -0.78 -6.50 -35.87
CA GLY A 101 0.64 -6.48 -35.51
C GLY A 101 1.27 -5.09 -35.44
N THR A 102 0.67 -4.06 -36.05
CA THR A 102 1.16 -2.66 -36.05
C THR A 102 0.40 -1.76 -35.08
N THR A 103 -0.69 -2.26 -34.50
CA THR A 103 -1.47 -1.60 -33.43
C THR A 103 -0.67 -1.18 -32.18
N PRO A 104 0.49 -1.79 -31.83
CA PRO A 104 1.38 -1.24 -30.80
C PRO A 104 1.94 0.17 -31.12
N VAL A 105 1.92 0.58 -32.40
CA VAL A 105 2.32 1.94 -32.83
C VAL A 105 1.27 2.98 -32.44
N GLY A 106 0.04 2.59 -32.10
CA GLY A 106 -1.03 3.50 -31.62
C GLY A 106 -0.68 4.24 -30.33
N ILE A 107 0.33 3.79 -29.58
CA ILE A 107 0.89 4.51 -28.44
C ILE A 107 1.53 5.85 -28.90
N PHE A 108 2.10 5.86 -30.11
CA PHE A 108 2.73 7.00 -30.78
C PHE A 108 2.04 7.34 -32.11
N MET A 109 0.95 8.10 -32.02
CA MET A 109 0.10 8.52 -33.15
C MET A 109 0.82 9.02 -34.40
N PRO A 110 1.92 9.81 -34.32
CA PRO A 110 2.62 10.25 -35.53
C PRO A 110 3.17 9.11 -36.39
N ALA A 111 3.71 8.04 -35.77
CA ALA A 111 4.18 6.88 -36.54
C ALA A 111 3.03 6.06 -37.12
N TYR A 112 1.88 6.03 -36.45
CA TYR A 112 0.68 5.40 -36.97
C TYR A 112 0.20 6.12 -38.25
N PHE A 113 0.10 7.46 -38.23
CA PHE A 113 -0.27 8.22 -39.42
C PHE A 113 0.79 8.12 -40.53
N ALA A 114 2.07 8.08 -40.17
CA ALA A 114 3.16 7.90 -41.13
C ALA A 114 3.05 6.54 -41.85
N PHE A 115 2.73 5.49 -41.10
CA PHE A 115 2.49 4.15 -41.63
C PHE A 115 1.24 4.08 -42.54
N ILE A 116 0.10 4.58 -42.06
CA ILE A 116 -1.14 4.61 -42.85
C ILE A 116 -0.96 5.45 -44.12
N GLY A 117 -0.26 6.59 -44.04
CA GLY A 117 0.06 7.43 -45.19
C GLY A 117 0.88 6.68 -46.24
N GLY A 118 1.95 5.97 -45.82
CA GLY A 118 2.75 5.15 -46.73
C GLY A 118 1.94 4.03 -47.39
N LEU A 119 1.10 3.34 -46.60
CA LEU A 119 0.23 2.27 -47.07
C LEU A 119 -0.78 2.77 -48.11
N LEU A 120 -1.54 3.80 -47.77
CA LEU A 120 -2.63 4.31 -48.61
C LEU A 120 -2.10 4.93 -49.89
N THR A 121 -0.94 5.61 -49.86
CA THR A 121 -0.35 6.25 -51.04
C THR A 121 0.00 5.22 -52.12
N VAL A 122 0.64 4.10 -51.74
CA VAL A 122 1.04 3.06 -52.70
C VAL A 122 -0.18 2.26 -53.18
N PHE A 123 -1.11 1.97 -52.28
CA PHE A 123 -2.37 1.30 -52.62
C PHE A 123 -3.21 2.11 -53.62
N TRP A 124 -3.30 3.43 -53.43
CA TRP A 124 -3.97 4.33 -54.37
C TRP A 124 -3.29 4.40 -55.72
N ALA A 125 -1.95 4.52 -55.73
CA ALA A 125 -1.19 4.55 -56.97
C ALA A 125 -1.42 3.29 -57.81
N ALA A 126 -1.50 2.12 -57.18
CA ALA A 126 -1.84 0.86 -57.85
C ALA A 126 -3.28 0.87 -58.39
N SER A 127 -4.23 1.39 -57.62
CA SER A 127 -5.65 1.43 -57.99
C SER A 127 -5.92 2.29 -59.24
N LEU A 128 -5.13 3.33 -59.47
CA LEU A 128 -5.24 4.19 -60.67
C LEU A 128 -4.85 3.48 -61.98
N THR A 129 -4.15 2.35 -61.91
CA THR A 129 -3.74 1.58 -63.10
C THR A 129 -4.84 0.65 -63.64
N VAL A 130 -5.95 0.49 -62.91
CA VAL A 130 -7.13 -0.32 -63.29
C VAL A 130 -8.23 0.62 -63.82
N LEU A 131 -8.61 0.48 -65.10
CA LEU A 131 -9.56 1.40 -65.74
C LEU A 131 -11.04 1.25 -65.27
N SER A 132 -11.57 2.42 -64.90
CA SER A 132 -12.89 3.06 -65.05
C SER A 132 -14.10 2.79 -64.15
N ASP A 133 -14.48 1.57 -63.74
CA ASP A 133 -15.84 1.40 -63.15
C ASP A 133 -15.88 1.14 -61.62
N GLN A 134 -14.76 0.80 -60.99
CA GLN A 134 -14.73 0.41 -59.56
C GLN A 134 -14.02 1.41 -58.63
N ILE A 135 -13.50 2.52 -59.15
CA ILE A 135 -12.73 3.53 -58.37
C ILE A 135 -13.56 4.08 -57.19
N ALA A 136 -14.86 4.33 -57.40
CA ALA A 136 -15.76 4.81 -56.36
C ALA A 136 -15.91 3.82 -55.19
N ILE A 137 -15.92 2.52 -55.48
CA ILE A 137 -16.02 1.46 -54.45
C ILE A 137 -14.71 1.41 -53.65
N ILE A 138 -13.57 1.44 -54.34
CA ILE A 138 -12.24 1.43 -53.71
C ILE A 138 -12.05 2.64 -52.78
N LEU A 139 -12.53 3.83 -53.19
CA LEU A 139 -12.54 5.05 -52.38
C LEU A 139 -13.30 4.87 -51.06
N VAL A 140 -14.52 4.33 -51.13
CA VAL A 140 -15.38 4.12 -49.96
C VAL A 140 -14.76 3.11 -48.99
N PHE A 141 -14.27 1.98 -49.50
CA PHE A 141 -13.62 0.96 -48.66
C PHE A 141 -12.31 1.47 -48.04
N THR A 142 -11.52 2.27 -48.77
CA THR A 142 -10.29 2.88 -48.25
C THR A 142 -10.59 3.87 -47.12
N ALA A 143 -11.60 4.72 -47.30
CA ALA A 143 -12.03 5.68 -46.28
C ALA A 143 -12.57 4.96 -45.02
N LEU A 144 -13.40 3.92 -45.20
CA LEU A 144 -13.93 3.11 -44.11
C LEU A 144 -12.80 2.41 -43.35
N TYR A 145 -11.86 1.81 -44.07
CA TYR A 145 -10.71 1.13 -43.49
C TYR A 145 -9.83 2.09 -42.68
N ALA A 146 -9.52 3.28 -43.22
CA ALA A 146 -8.75 4.30 -42.50
C ALA A 146 -9.48 4.79 -41.24
N ALA A 147 -10.81 4.93 -41.29
CA ALA A 147 -11.61 5.34 -40.14
C ALA A 147 -11.64 4.29 -39.03
N VAL A 148 -11.88 3.01 -39.37
CA VAL A 148 -11.94 1.90 -38.42
C VAL A 148 -10.59 1.69 -37.74
N THR A 149 -9.51 1.61 -38.53
CA THR A 149 -8.15 1.40 -37.99
C THR A 149 -7.73 2.55 -37.08
N THR A 150 -8.08 3.79 -37.42
CA THR A 150 -7.75 4.96 -36.59
C THR A 150 -8.50 4.94 -35.28
N LYS A 151 -9.79 4.59 -35.28
CA LYS A 151 -10.58 4.42 -34.06
C LYS A 151 -10.03 3.33 -33.15
N VAL A 152 -9.67 2.17 -33.71
CA VAL A 152 -9.09 1.05 -32.95
C VAL A 152 -7.72 1.44 -32.38
N ALA A 153 -6.86 2.08 -33.17
CA ALA A 153 -5.55 2.55 -32.73
C ALA A 153 -5.66 3.59 -31.60
N MET A 154 -6.64 4.51 -31.69
CA MET A 154 -6.92 5.48 -30.62
C MET A 154 -7.39 4.80 -29.33
N SER A 155 -8.30 3.83 -29.44
CA SER A 155 -8.80 3.08 -28.28
C SER A 155 -7.68 2.34 -27.57
N ILE A 156 -6.86 1.59 -28.31
CA ILE A 156 -5.73 0.85 -27.75
C ILE A 156 -4.69 1.78 -27.15
N GLY A 157 -4.36 2.89 -27.83
CA GLY A 157 -3.41 3.88 -27.32
C GLY A 157 -3.87 4.50 -25.99
N GLN A 158 -5.16 4.79 -25.84
CA GLN A 158 -5.74 5.29 -24.59
C GLN A 158 -5.72 4.24 -23.48
N THR A 159 -6.11 2.99 -23.78
CA THR A 159 -6.12 1.89 -22.81
C THR A 159 -4.72 1.61 -22.28
N VAL A 160 -3.71 1.54 -23.15
CA VAL A 160 -2.32 1.30 -22.74
C VAL A 160 -1.78 2.46 -21.89
N ARG A 161 -2.10 3.72 -22.25
CA ARG A 161 -1.71 4.88 -21.44
C ARG A 161 -2.32 4.84 -20.05
N LYS A 162 -3.63 4.57 -19.94
CA LYS A 162 -4.32 4.43 -18.66
C LYS A 162 -3.76 3.26 -17.83
N SER A 163 -3.45 2.13 -18.45
CA SER A 163 -2.86 1.00 -17.72
C SER A 163 -1.46 1.30 -17.20
N LEU A 164 -0.65 2.05 -17.97
CA LEU A 164 0.69 2.47 -17.55
C LEU A 164 0.63 3.51 -16.42
N GLU A 165 -0.29 4.47 -16.52
CA GLU A 165 -0.52 5.46 -15.47
C GLU A 165 -1.00 4.79 -14.18
N LEU A 166 -1.97 3.88 -14.27
CA LEU A 166 -2.47 3.12 -13.13
C LEU A 166 -1.39 2.24 -12.50
N ALA A 167 -0.53 1.61 -13.31
CA ALA A 167 0.58 0.82 -12.79
C ALA A 167 1.60 1.70 -12.04
N ALA A 168 1.91 2.89 -12.57
CA ALA A 168 2.82 3.83 -11.92
C ALA A 168 2.25 4.40 -10.62
N THR A 169 0.97 4.77 -10.60
CA THR A 169 0.31 5.29 -9.38
C THR A 169 0.17 4.20 -8.33
N ASN A 170 -0.19 2.97 -8.71
CA ASN A 170 -0.24 1.83 -7.80
C ASN A 170 1.14 1.53 -7.19
N GLN A 171 2.22 1.57 -7.99
CA GLN A 171 3.57 1.37 -7.49
C GLN A 171 3.99 2.48 -6.51
N ALA A 172 3.68 3.74 -6.83
CA ALA A 172 3.96 4.87 -5.95
C ALA A 172 3.17 4.79 -4.64
N LEU A 173 1.89 4.38 -4.70
CA LEU A 173 1.06 4.18 -3.53
C LEU A 173 1.57 3.03 -2.66
N ALA A 174 1.94 1.90 -3.26
CA ALA A 174 2.51 0.77 -2.55
C ALA A 174 3.80 1.17 -1.80
N HIS A 175 4.66 1.97 -2.43
CA HIS A 175 5.86 2.48 -1.77
C HIS A 175 5.53 3.39 -0.58
N LYS A 176 4.59 4.34 -0.75
CA LYS A 176 4.11 5.19 0.35
C LYS A 176 3.51 4.40 1.51
N LEU A 177 2.77 3.32 1.22
CA LEU A 177 2.21 2.46 2.25
C LEU A 177 3.29 1.74 3.04
N ILE A 178 4.34 1.24 2.36
CA ILE A 178 5.48 0.61 3.03
C ILE A 178 6.18 1.62 3.94
N ASP A 179 6.48 2.82 3.44
CA ASP A 179 7.16 3.86 4.22
C ASP A 179 6.33 4.29 5.44
N ALA A 180 5.03 4.53 5.24
CA ALA A 180 4.12 4.88 6.33
C ALA A 180 4.02 3.76 7.38
N ASN A 181 3.94 2.50 6.95
CA ASN A 181 3.89 1.36 7.86
C ASN A 181 5.19 1.23 8.67
N GLN A 182 6.35 1.47 8.06
CA GLN A 182 7.63 1.48 8.77
C GLN A 182 7.71 2.59 9.82
N VAL A 183 7.26 3.80 9.48
CA VAL A 183 7.21 4.92 10.44
C VAL A 183 6.28 4.59 11.61
N LEU A 184 5.08 4.08 11.32
CA LEU A 184 4.11 3.67 12.34
C LEU A 184 4.65 2.57 13.25
N ASN A 185 5.27 1.53 12.70
CA ASN A 185 5.85 0.45 13.49
C ASN A 185 6.99 0.95 14.39
N LYS A 186 7.85 1.86 13.89
CA LYS A 186 8.89 2.47 14.70
C LYS A 186 8.31 3.30 15.84
N ALA A 187 7.31 4.14 15.56
CA ALA A 187 6.64 4.95 16.58
C ALA A 187 5.97 4.08 17.64
N ARG A 188 5.27 3.01 17.21
CA ARG A 188 4.66 2.01 18.10
C ARG A 188 5.70 1.34 19.00
N THR A 189 6.79 0.84 18.41
CA THR A 189 7.86 0.15 19.17
C THR A 189 8.49 1.09 20.19
N ASN A 190 8.70 2.37 19.83
CA ASN A 190 9.24 3.36 20.76
C ASN A 190 8.28 3.65 21.92
N ALA A 191 6.97 3.75 21.65
CA ALA A 191 5.97 3.92 22.69
C ALA A 191 5.92 2.70 23.64
N GLU A 192 5.88 1.49 23.08
CA GLU A 192 5.89 0.24 23.86
C GLU A 192 7.15 0.12 24.74
N ASN A 193 8.31 0.50 24.22
CA ASN A 193 9.56 0.52 24.99
C ASN A 193 9.54 1.57 26.10
N ALA A 194 8.98 2.76 25.85
CA ALA A 194 8.86 3.81 26.86
C ALA A 194 7.91 3.38 27.99
N ASP A 195 6.77 2.76 27.66
CA ASP A 195 5.81 2.25 28.65
C ASP A 195 6.41 1.12 29.49
N ARG A 196 7.17 0.23 28.86
CA ARG A 196 7.90 -0.83 29.56
C ARG A 196 8.94 -0.24 30.52
N ALA A 197 9.73 0.73 30.07
CA ALA A 197 10.73 1.38 30.90
C ALA A 197 10.09 2.14 32.08
N LYS A 198 8.96 2.82 31.85
CA LYS A 198 8.17 3.48 32.92
C LYS A 198 7.70 2.46 33.96
N SER A 199 7.17 1.33 33.51
CA SER A 199 6.67 0.26 34.40
C SER A 199 7.81 -0.36 35.23
N GLU A 200 8.93 -0.70 34.60
CA GLU A 200 10.10 -1.28 35.28
C GLU A 200 10.72 -0.28 36.28
N PHE A 201 10.81 1.00 35.91
CA PHE A 201 11.29 2.07 36.79
C PHE A 201 10.43 2.20 38.04
N LEU A 202 9.10 2.27 37.90
CA LEU A 202 8.20 2.45 39.04
C LEU A 202 8.19 1.24 39.97
N ALA A 203 8.23 0.03 39.41
CA ALA A 203 8.32 -1.19 40.20
C ALA A 203 9.61 -1.23 41.04
N ASN A 204 10.76 -0.89 40.44
CA ASN A 204 12.04 -0.89 41.15
C ASN A 204 12.09 0.18 42.24
N ILE A 205 11.69 1.42 41.92
CA ILE A 205 11.69 2.53 42.88
C ILE A 205 10.77 2.24 44.07
N SER A 206 9.62 1.59 43.85
CA SER A 206 8.75 1.16 44.94
C SER A 206 9.46 0.31 45.97
N HIS A 207 10.16 -0.73 45.51
CA HIS A 207 10.89 -1.64 46.39
C HIS A 207 12.03 -0.94 47.12
N GLU A 208 12.76 -0.06 46.43
CA GLU A 208 13.85 0.72 47.01
C GLU A 208 13.35 1.75 48.03
N LEU A 209 12.14 2.30 47.89
CA LEU A 209 11.56 3.24 48.84
C LEU A 209 10.88 2.54 50.04
N ARG A 210 10.25 1.39 49.83
CA ARG A 210 9.53 0.66 50.90
C ARG A 210 10.46 0.25 52.04
N THR A 211 11.67 -0.19 51.73
CA THR A 211 12.65 -0.67 52.72
C THR A 211 13.09 0.42 53.71
N PRO A 212 13.62 1.58 53.29
CA PRO A 212 13.99 2.66 54.20
C PRO A 212 12.78 3.30 54.89
N LEU A 213 11.63 3.38 54.20
CA LEU A 213 10.42 3.96 54.78
C LEU A 213 9.86 3.09 55.90
N ASN A 214 9.84 1.76 55.73
CA ASN A 214 9.47 0.84 56.79
C ASN A 214 10.41 0.91 58.00
N ALA A 215 11.70 1.17 57.79
CA ALA A 215 12.64 1.40 58.88
C ALA A 215 12.33 2.70 59.65
N ILE A 216 12.04 3.80 58.94
CA ILE A 216 11.64 5.08 59.55
C ILE A 216 10.35 4.91 60.35
N LEU A 217 9.36 4.23 59.78
CA LEU A 217 8.10 3.92 60.47
C LEU A 217 8.33 3.08 61.72
N GLY A 218 9.18 2.05 61.65
CA GLY A 218 9.52 1.23 62.81
C GLY A 218 10.19 2.03 63.91
N PHE A 219 11.16 2.89 63.58
CA PHE A 219 11.84 3.71 64.59
C PHE A 219 10.93 4.80 65.17
N SER A 220 10.10 5.44 64.35
CA SER A 220 9.15 6.44 64.85
C SER A 220 8.09 5.82 65.75
N ASP A 221 7.64 4.60 65.46
CA ASP A 221 6.68 3.88 66.29
C ASP A 221 7.28 3.44 67.63
N VAL A 222 8.53 2.96 67.63
CA VAL A 222 9.28 2.64 68.86
C VAL A 222 9.45 3.89 69.75
N LEU A 223 9.75 5.05 69.15
CA LEU A 223 9.86 6.32 69.87
C LEU A 223 8.49 6.79 70.40
N LYS A 224 7.44 6.72 69.58
CA LYS A 224 6.06 7.09 69.95
C LYS A 224 5.54 6.26 71.13
N GLN A 225 5.81 4.95 71.11
CA GLN A 225 5.36 4.00 72.16
C GLN A 225 6.24 4.00 73.41
N GLN A 226 7.38 4.72 73.39
CA GLN A 226 8.33 4.80 74.52
C GLN A 226 8.78 3.41 75.03
N LEU A 227 8.94 2.44 74.13
CA LEU A 227 9.21 1.02 74.46
C LEU A 227 10.48 0.78 75.28
N TRP A 228 11.40 1.76 75.30
CA TRP A 228 12.67 1.70 76.05
C TRP A 228 12.76 2.74 77.18
N GLY A 229 11.65 3.34 77.59
CA GLY A 229 11.56 4.28 78.71
C GLY A 229 11.07 5.67 78.31
N ALA A 230 10.76 6.49 79.32
CA ALA A 230 10.16 7.80 79.12
C ALA A 230 11.11 8.76 78.39
N ILE A 231 10.60 9.38 77.32
CA ILE A 231 11.32 10.43 76.59
C ILE A 231 11.12 11.73 77.36
N GLY A 232 12.22 12.38 77.76
CA GLY A 232 12.19 13.45 78.76
C GLY A 232 11.27 14.63 78.42
N ASP A 233 11.31 15.13 77.18
CA ASP A 233 10.42 16.21 76.72
C ASP A 233 9.26 15.62 75.90
N PRO A 234 7.99 15.89 76.26
CA PRO A 234 6.81 15.39 75.55
C PRO A 234 6.79 15.71 74.05
N ARG A 235 7.40 16.83 73.63
CA ARG A 235 7.46 17.27 72.22
C ARG A 235 8.16 16.27 71.32
N TYR A 236 9.09 15.47 71.84
CA TYR A 236 9.72 14.40 71.06
C TYR A 236 8.74 13.27 70.71
N THR A 237 7.77 12.99 71.58
CA THR A 237 6.74 11.98 71.31
C THR A 237 5.75 12.48 70.26
N GLU A 238 5.38 13.78 70.30
CA GLU A 238 4.61 14.44 69.24
C GLU A 238 5.34 14.37 67.89
N TYR A 239 6.63 14.75 67.83
CA TYR A 239 7.39 14.67 66.58
C TYR A 239 7.55 13.24 66.07
N ALA A 240 7.70 12.25 66.96
CA ALA A 240 7.73 10.84 66.55
C ALA A 240 6.39 10.42 65.93
N ALA A 241 5.26 10.89 66.48
CA ALA A 241 3.96 10.67 65.89
C ALA A 241 3.83 11.36 64.52
N ASP A 242 4.24 12.62 64.39
CA ASP A 242 4.20 13.35 63.11
C ASP A 242 5.04 12.67 62.01
N ILE A 243 6.23 12.18 62.36
CA ILE A 243 7.11 11.42 61.44
C ILE A 243 6.44 10.11 61.02
N HIS A 244 5.80 9.42 61.95
CA HIS A 244 5.10 8.18 61.67
C HIS A 244 3.92 8.40 60.71
N ASP A 245 3.07 9.36 61.02
CA ASP A 245 1.87 9.65 60.24
C ASP A 245 2.26 10.16 58.83
N SER A 246 3.29 11.00 58.74
CA SER A 246 3.85 11.45 57.44
C SER A 246 4.45 10.30 56.63
N GLY A 247 5.14 9.36 57.28
CA GLY A 247 5.71 8.18 56.63
C GLY A 247 4.63 7.23 56.10
N GLN A 248 3.55 7.03 56.85
CA GLN A 248 2.41 6.21 56.43
C GLN A 248 1.69 6.86 55.24
N HIS A 249 1.53 8.18 55.28
CA HIS A 249 0.94 8.92 54.17
C HIS A 249 1.77 8.78 52.88
N LEU A 250 3.10 8.94 52.97
CA LEU A 250 3.99 8.76 51.83
C LEU A 250 3.95 7.32 51.27
N LEU A 251 3.93 6.31 52.15
CA LEU A 251 3.84 4.91 51.74
C LEU A 251 2.53 4.64 50.99
N SER A 252 1.42 5.20 51.46
CA SER A 252 0.12 5.12 50.79
C SER A 252 0.17 5.74 49.40
N LEU A 253 0.71 6.95 49.26
CA LEU A 253 0.87 7.63 47.97
C LEU A 253 1.72 6.81 46.98
N ILE A 254 2.83 6.22 47.44
CA ILE A 254 3.68 5.38 46.61
C ILE A 254 2.91 4.15 46.12
N ASN A 255 2.20 3.46 47.01
CA ASN A 255 1.41 2.27 46.66
C ASN A 255 0.28 2.62 45.67
N GLN A 256 -0.43 3.73 45.86
CA GLN A 256 -1.45 4.20 44.91
C GLN A 256 -0.86 4.47 43.52
N LEU A 257 0.32 5.09 43.45
CA LEU A 257 0.99 5.38 42.18
C LEU A 257 1.41 4.11 41.44
N LEU A 258 1.81 3.05 42.17
CA LEU A 258 2.08 1.74 41.59
C LEU A 258 0.82 1.08 41.06
N ASP A 259 -0.26 1.11 41.84
CA ASP A 259 -1.53 0.48 41.46
C ASP A 259 -2.05 1.08 40.15
N ILE A 260 -2.03 2.41 40.02
CA ILE A 260 -2.38 3.12 38.77
C ILE A 260 -1.46 2.68 37.63
N SER A 261 -0.15 2.59 37.89
CA SER A 261 0.82 2.21 36.85
C SER A 261 0.69 0.76 36.40
N GLN A 262 0.32 -0.16 37.30
CA GLN A 262 0.03 -1.56 36.94
C GLN A 262 -1.31 -1.69 36.20
N ALA A 263 -2.31 -0.88 36.57
CA ALA A 263 -3.60 -0.82 35.88
C ALA A 263 -3.46 -0.29 34.45
N ASP A 264 -2.72 0.81 34.24
CA ASP A 264 -2.43 1.36 32.91
C ASP A 264 -1.71 0.35 32.00
N ALA A 265 -0.86 -0.49 32.57
CA ALA A 265 -0.14 -1.54 31.86
C ALA A 265 -0.94 -2.83 31.65
N GLY A 266 -2.20 -2.90 32.13
CA GLY A 266 -3.03 -4.10 32.10
C GLY A 266 -2.47 -5.28 32.92
N LYS A 267 -1.58 -5.00 33.88
CA LYS A 267 -0.91 -6.00 34.71
C LYS A 267 -1.49 -6.13 36.12
N LEU A 268 -2.48 -5.31 36.45
CA LEU A 268 -3.19 -5.41 37.72
C LEU A 268 -3.88 -6.79 37.80
N GLN A 269 -3.39 -7.65 38.69
CA GLN A 269 -4.02 -8.93 38.99
C GLN A 269 -4.95 -8.74 40.18
N LEU A 270 -6.23 -9.07 39.98
CA LEU A 270 -7.22 -9.12 41.06
C LEU A 270 -7.18 -10.51 41.68
N VAL A 271 -7.14 -10.56 43.02
CA VAL A 271 -7.30 -11.82 43.75
C VAL A 271 -8.76 -11.92 44.15
N GLU A 272 -9.58 -12.44 43.24
CA GLU A 272 -11.01 -12.60 43.47
C GLU A 272 -11.28 -13.80 44.37
N GLU A 273 -11.98 -13.55 45.47
CA GLU A 273 -12.48 -14.58 46.36
C GLU A 273 -13.94 -14.29 46.74
N GLU A 274 -14.63 -15.30 47.27
CA GLU A 274 -16.00 -15.16 47.73
C GLU A 274 -16.00 -14.42 49.08
N ILE A 275 -16.42 -13.16 49.08
CA ILE A 275 -16.37 -12.26 50.23
C ILE A 275 -17.77 -11.93 50.77
N ASP A 276 -17.87 -11.86 52.09
CA ASP A 276 -18.99 -11.22 52.76
C ASP A 276 -18.73 -9.71 52.82
N ILE A 277 -19.62 -8.94 52.17
CA ILE A 277 -19.47 -7.49 52.03
C ILE A 277 -19.77 -6.76 53.35
N ALA A 278 -20.61 -7.33 54.22
CA ALA A 278 -21.03 -6.68 55.47
C ALA A 278 -19.85 -6.36 56.40
N PRO A 279 -19.00 -7.32 56.79
CA PRO A 279 -17.84 -7.04 57.65
C PRO A 279 -16.84 -6.10 56.97
N LEU A 280 -16.70 -6.16 55.64
CA LEU A 280 -15.78 -5.31 54.89
C LEU A 280 -16.20 -3.83 54.92
N VAL A 281 -17.50 -3.56 54.78
CA VAL A 281 -18.06 -2.20 54.84
C VAL A 281 -18.07 -1.68 56.28
N GLU A 282 -18.34 -2.54 57.27
CA GLU A 282 -18.24 -2.18 58.69
C GLU A 282 -16.82 -1.73 59.05
N ASP A 283 -15.81 -2.47 58.62
CA ASP A 283 -14.38 -2.16 58.76
C ASP A 283 -14.03 -0.80 58.16
N ALA A 284 -14.47 -0.54 56.92
CA ALA A 284 -14.21 0.74 56.23
C ALA A 284 -14.89 1.91 56.95
N CYS A 285 -16.16 1.73 57.37
CA CYS A 285 -16.88 2.73 58.17
C CYS A 285 -16.19 2.99 59.52
N HIS A 286 -15.59 1.99 60.14
CA HIS A 286 -14.85 2.16 61.39
C HIS A 286 -13.61 3.04 61.19
N LEU A 287 -12.86 2.84 60.11
CA LEU A 287 -11.69 3.67 59.78
C LEU A 287 -12.08 5.13 59.49
N LEU A 288 -13.21 5.35 58.81
CA LEU A 288 -13.69 6.69 58.47
C LEU A 288 -14.33 7.44 59.66
N ARG A 289 -14.69 6.75 60.76
CA ARG A 289 -15.34 7.39 61.92
C ARG A 289 -14.49 8.47 62.57
N GLU A 290 -13.20 8.22 62.77
CA GLU A 290 -12.31 9.20 63.41
C GLU A 290 -12.18 10.45 62.53
N VAL A 291 -12.03 10.26 61.21
CA VAL A 291 -11.97 11.35 60.24
C VAL A 291 -13.29 12.13 60.22
N ALA A 292 -14.43 11.44 60.14
CA ALA A 292 -15.75 12.06 60.14
C ALA A 292 -16.04 12.84 61.42
N GLN A 293 -15.66 12.32 62.59
CA GLN A 293 -15.78 13.03 63.87
C GLN A 293 -14.92 14.29 63.90
N SER A 294 -13.67 14.21 63.43
CA SER A 294 -12.77 15.38 63.37
C SER A 294 -13.30 16.49 62.45
N GLN A 295 -14.07 16.13 61.42
CA GLN A 295 -14.68 17.05 60.46
C GLN A 295 -16.16 17.36 60.74
N GLN A 296 -16.72 16.89 61.87
CA GLN A 296 -18.13 17.07 62.25
C GLN A 296 -19.14 16.56 61.20
N VAL A 297 -18.78 15.49 60.48
CA VAL A 297 -19.64 14.83 59.49
C VAL A 297 -20.37 13.66 60.14
N SER A 298 -21.69 13.57 59.93
CA SER A 298 -22.50 12.43 60.39
C SER A 298 -22.34 11.26 59.41
N LEU A 299 -21.78 10.15 59.89
CA LEU A 299 -21.60 8.91 59.14
C LEU A 299 -22.56 7.83 59.67
N SER A 300 -23.51 7.39 58.84
CA SER A 300 -24.48 6.33 59.17
C SER A 300 -24.30 5.13 58.24
N LEU A 301 -24.20 3.93 58.81
CA LEU A 301 -24.15 2.68 58.07
C LEU A 301 -25.51 1.98 58.10
N SER A 302 -26.01 1.54 56.94
CA SER A 302 -27.25 0.76 56.82
C SER A 302 -27.00 -0.41 55.87
N LEU A 303 -27.04 -1.64 56.42
CA LEU A 303 -26.81 -2.89 55.69
C LEU A 303 -28.07 -3.74 55.70
N GLY A 304 -28.37 -4.41 54.58
CA GLY A 304 -29.43 -5.42 54.52
C GLY A 304 -29.00 -6.69 55.23
N SER A 305 -29.94 -7.40 55.86
CA SER A 305 -29.66 -8.61 56.64
C SER A 305 -29.37 -9.87 55.81
N ASP A 306 -29.51 -9.79 54.49
CA ASP A 306 -29.45 -10.95 53.57
C ASP A 306 -28.68 -10.57 52.30
N LEU A 307 -27.44 -10.08 52.48
CA LEU A 307 -26.57 -9.70 51.38
C LEU A 307 -25.95 -10.96 50.75
N PRO A 308 -26.03 -11.12 49.42
CA PRO A 308 -25.41 -12.26 48.77
C PRO A 308 -23.88 -12.13 48.82
N PRO A 309 -23.13 -13.26 48.89
CA PRO A 309 -21.68 -13.23 48.78
C PRO A 309 -21.26 -12.65 47.43
N LEU A 310 -20.19 -11.86 47.44
CA LEU A 310 -19.63 -11.21 46.25
C LEU A 310 -18.34 -11.91 45.85
N LEU A 311 -18.17 -12.24 44.56
CA LEU A 311 -16.87 -12.65 44.05
C LEU A 311 -16.07 -11.40 43.69
N ALA A 312 -15.10 -11.02 44.53
CA ALA A 312 -14.30 -9.80 44.34
C ALA A 312 -12.97 -9.86 45.11
N ASP A 313 -12.06 -8.93 44.81
CA ASP A 313 -10.84 -8.72 45.58
C ASP A 313 -11.15 -7.84 46.82
N PRO A 314 -11.10 -8.38 48.05
CA PRO A 314 -11.49 -7.66 49.26
C PRO A 314 -10.63 -6.42 49.51
N MET A 315 -9.34 -6.48 49.18
CA MET A 315 -8.42 -5.35 49.38
C MET A 315 -8.83 -4.19 48.47
N ARG A 316 -9.15 -4.47 47.20
CA ARG A 316 -9.59 -3.46 46.23
C ARG A 316 -10.97 -2.92 46.55
N VAL A 317 -11.91 -3.77 46.97
CA VAL A 317 -13.25 -3.31 47.40
C VAL A 317 -13.13 -2.40 48.61
N LYS A 318 -12.30 -2.75 49.62
CA LYS A 318 -12.06 -1.91 50.79
C LYS A 318 -11.46 -0.56 50.39
N GLN A 319 -10.56 -0.54 49.41
CA GLN A 319 -9.96 0.68 48.85
C GLN A 319 -10.96 1.56 48.09
N ILE A 320 -12.00 0.99 47.46
CA ILE A 320 -13.09 1.75 46.81
C ILE A 320 -14.00 2.43 47.85
N MET A 321 -14.14 1.81 49.03
CA MET A 321 -15.00 2.29 50.12
C MET A 321 -14.36 3.40 50.97
N LEU A 322 -13.03 3.47 51.03
CA LEU A 322 -12.24 4.44 51.81
C LEU A 322 -11.98 5.72 51.01
#